data_AF-A0A9X7GA61-F1
#
_entry.id   AF-A0A9X7GA61-F1
#
_cell.length_a   1.000
_cell.length_b   1.000
_cell.length_c   1.000
_cell.angle_alpha   90.00
_cell.angle_beta   90.00
_cell.angle_gamma   90.00
#
_symmetry.space_group_name_H-M   'P 1'
#
loop_
_entity.id
_entity.type
_entity.pdbx_description
1 polymer ?
#
loop_
_entity_poly.entity_id
_entity_poly.type
_entity_poly.pdbx_seq_one_letter_code
_entity_poly.pdbx_strand_id
1 'polypeptide(L)'
;AVGSFSFWKEKGFPVKKGEKGIKILVPNRTVAKFKDKEGAWKTVTKANEEEKKQIESKSVEMIPGRLYFAVGHVFDLSQTHAKAEDLPRIFPNRWLEGSVTDYQSLYKGMEAIAEKNGVKIIEPKQELGVAKGVSYTLTKEVALNPRNSELQNVKTLLHELAHAKLHTTETLMHYTAPEKEFQAEMTAYAVSSYFGIDT
;
A
#
# COMPACT_ATOMS: atom_id res chain seq x y z
N ALA A 1 0.07 -15.44 -4.78
CA ALA A 1 0.98 -14.35 -4.30
C ALA A 1 2.28 -14.47 -5.07
N VAL A 2 2.85 -13.36 -5.55
CA VAL A 2 4.01 -13.41 -6.47
C VAL A 2 5.21 -12.64 -5.91
N GLY A 3 6.42 -13.10 -6.26
CA GLY A 3 7.67 -12.47 -5.85
C GLY A 3 8.82 -12.80 -6.81
N SER A 4 9.91 -12.03 -6.76
CA SER A 4 11.11 -12.34 -7.54
C SER A 4 11.81 -13.60 -7.02
N PHE A 5 12.69 -14.20 -7.81
CA PHE A 5 13.49 -15.35 -7.37
C PHE A 5 14.27 -15.03 -6.08
N SER A 6 14.92 -13.86 -6.04
CA SER A 6 15.68 -13.40 -4.88
C SER A 6 14.79 -13.17 -3.64
N PHE A 7 13.61 -12.59 -3.83
CA PHE A 7 12.65 -12.39 -2.74
C PHE A 7 12.27 -13.71 -2.07
N TRP A 8 11.91 -14.72 -2.87
CA TRP A 8 11.53 -16.04 -2.36
C TRP A 8 12.69 -16.73 -1.64
N LYS A 9 13.92 -16.61 -2.17
CA LYS A 9 15.13 -17.10 -1.51
C LYS A 9 15.38 -16.42 -0.15
N GLU A 10 15.25 -15.10 -0.09
CA GLU A 10 15.43 -14.32 1.15
C GLU A 10 14.38 -14.69 2.22
N LYS A 11 13.14 -14.98 1.81
CA LYS A 11 12.07 -15.39 2.72
C LYS A 11 12.16 -16.84 3.21
N GLY A 12 13.17 -17.59 2.74
CA GLY A 12 13.43 -18.98 3.12
C GLY A 12 12.70 -20.02 2.26
N PHE A 13 12.04 -19.60 1.18
CA PHE A 13 11.24 -20.48 0.32
C PHE A 13 11.72 -20.39 -1.12
N PRO A 14 12.90 -20.93 -1.45
CA PRO A 14 13.42 -20.87 -2.81
C PRO A 14 12.45 -21.50 -3.82
N VAL A 15 12.46 -20.95 -5.02
CA VAL A 15 11.68 -21.48 -6.15
C VAL A 15 12.15 -22.90 -6.46
N LYS A 16 11.19 -23.82 -6.70
CA LYS A 16 11.46 -25.21 -7.04
C LYS A 16 12.27 -25.31 -8.33
N LYS A 17 13.19 -26.27 -8.38
CA LYS A 17 14.02 -26.49 -9.56
C LYS A 17 13.15 -26.87 -10.77
N GLY A 18 13.34 -26.18 -11.89
CA GLY A 18 12.63 -26.43 -13.15
C GLY A 18 11.42 -25.53 -13.41
N GLU A 19 10.99 -24.74 -12.41
CA GLU A 19 9.88 -23.80 -12.55
C GLU A 19 10.21 -22.64 -13.51
N LYS A 20 9.20 -22.21 -14.28
CA LYS A 20 9.32 -21.09 -15.22
C LYS A 20 8.74 -19.82 -14.62
N GLY A 21 9.50 -18.74 -14.68
CA GLY A 21 9.05 -17.44 -14.19
C GLY A 21 7.99 -16.81 -15.09
N ILE A 22 7.02 -16.13 -14.48
CA ILE A 22 6.02 -15.30 -15.12
C ILE A 22 6.67 -13.98 -15.53
N LYS A 23 6.60 -13.63 -16.81
CA LYS A 23 7.17 -12.39 -17.35
C LYS A 23 6.27 -11.21 -17.00
N ILE A 24 6.86 -10.17 -16.42
CA ILE A 24 6.18 -8.90 -16.11
C ILE A 24 6.99 -7.72 -16.64
N LEU A 25 6.31 -6.60 -16.85
CA LEU A 25 6.99 -5.33 -17.12
C LEU A 25 7.37 -4.66 -15.79
N VAL A 26 8.66 -4.54 -15.55
CA VAL A 26 9.21 -3.91 -14.36
C VAL A 26 9.58 -2.47 -14.68
N PRO A 27 9.02 -1.48 -13.95
CA PRO A 27 9.39 -0.08 -14.11
C PRO A 27 10.82 0.13 -13.63
N ASN A 28 11.65 0.70 -14.48
CA ASN A 28 13.01 1.11 -14.19
C ASN A 28 13.16 2.60 -14.51
N ARG A 29 13.97 3.32 -13.71
CA ARG A 29 14.28 4.72 -13.96
C ARG A 29 15.74 4.85 -14.31
N THR A 30 16.04 5.50 -15.44
CA THR A 30 17.42 5.93 -15.69
C THR A 30 17.81 7.03 -14.71
N VAL A 31 19.08 7.08 -14.35
CA VAL A 31 19.61 8.13 -13.47
C VAL A 31 19.67 9.44 -14.26
N ALA A 32 19.20 10.53 -13.66
CA ALA A 32 19.31 11.87 -14.24
C ALA A 32 20.79 12.23 -14.48
N LYS A 33 21.04 13.04 -15.51
CA LYS A 33 22.38 13.54 -15.84
C LYS A 33 22.40 15.05 -15.80
N PHE A 34 23.55 15.62 -15.46
CA PHE A 34 23.81 17.05 -15.50
C PHE A 34 25.11 17.30 -16.29
N LYS A 35 25.25 18.51 -16.82
CA LYS A 35 26.45 18.95 -17.51
C LYS A 35 27.37 19.67 -16.53
N ASP A 36 28.61 19.21 -16.41
CA ASP A 36 29.61 19.84 -15.54
C ASP A 36 30.20 21.12 -16.16
N LYS A 37 31.10 21.79 -15.42
CA LYS A 37 31.76 23.04 -15.85
C LYS A 37 32.61 22.82 -17.11
N GLU A 38 33.11 21.61 -17.32
CA GLU A 38 33.89 21.19 -18.47
C GLU A 38 33.02 20.78 -19.68
N GLY A 39 31.69 20.78 -19.54
CA GLY A 39 30.74 20.47 -20.59
C GLY A 39 30.43 18.98 -20.76
N ALA A 40 30.93 18.11 -19.89
CA ALA A 40 30.71 16.67 -19.91
C ALA A 40 29.44 16.26 -19.13
N TRP A 41 28.75 15.23 -19.61
CA TRP A 41 27.54 14.71 -18.97
C TRP A 41 27.88 13.70 -17.86
N LYS A 42 27.59 14.05 -16.61
CA LYS A 42 27.73 13.19 -15.42
C LYS A 42 26.38 12.77 -14.86
N THR A 43 26.31 11.63 -14.19
CA THR A 43 25.10 11.19 -13.47
C THR A 43 24.97 11.92 -12.14
N VAL A 44 23.76 12.28 -11.72
CA VAL A 44 23.53 12.96 -10.43
C VAL A 44 24.05 12.16 -9.23
N THR A 45 24.10 10.83 -9.32
CA THR A 45 24.69 9.95 -8.29
C THR A 45 26.20 10.10 -8.10
N LYS A 46 26.89 10.70 -9.07
CA LYS A 46 28.34 10.95 -9.05
C LYS A 46 28.68 12.43 -8.82
N ALA A 47 27.68 13.27 -8.54
CA ALA A 47 27.89 14.70 -8.29
C ALA A 47 28.65 14.93 -6.98
N ASN A 48 29.63 15.82 -7.00
CA ASN A 48 30.30 16.32 -5.80
C ASN A 48 29.41 17.36 -5.06
N GLU A 49 29.84 17.81 -3.88
CA GLU A 49 29.04 18.74 -3.04
C GLU A 49 28.78 20.12 -3.71
N GLU A 50 29.70 20.63 -4.53
CA GLU A 50 29.46 21.87 -5.29
C GLU A 50 28.47 21.65 -6.44
N GLU A 51 28.62 20.55 -7.19
CA GLU A 51 27.75 20.17 -8.30
C GLU A 51 26.31 19.90 -7.79
N LYS A 52 26.15 19.28 -6.61
CA LYS A 52 24.83 19.11 -5.97
C LYS A 52 24.14 20.46 -5.69
N LYS A 53 24.86 21.44 -5.14
CA LYS A 53 24.31 22.78 -4.90
C LYS A 53 23.88 23.48 -6.19
N GLN A 54 24.63 23.28 -7.28
CA GLN A 54 24.29 23.80 -8.60
C GLN A 54 23.07 23.11 -9.24
N ILE A 55 22.92 21.80 -9.00
CA ILE A 55 21.74 21.04 -9.42
C ILE A 55 20.49 21.54 -8.66
N GLU A 56 20.59 21.75 -7.34
CA GLU A 56 19.49 22.27 -6.52
C GLU A 56 19.07 23.69 -6.91
N SER A 57 20.04 24.56 -7.21
CA SER A 57 19.79 25.93 -7.67
C SER A 57 19.36 26.02 -9.14
N LYS A 58 19.26 24.89 -9.86
CA LYS A 58 18.94 24.80 -11.29
C LYS A 58 19.89 25.61 -12.18
N SER A 59 21.16 25.76 -11.78
CA SER A 59 22.15 26.54 -12.52
C SER A 59 22.92 25.75 -13.58
N VAL A 60 22.58 24.46 -13.79
CA VAL A 60 23.24 23.56 -14.76
C VAL A 60 22.22 22.88 -15.67
N GLU A 61 22.62 22.59 -16.92
CA GLU A 61 21.79 21.82 -17.86
C GLU A 61 21.58 20.40 -17.34
N MET A 62 20.33 19.93 -17.37
CA MET A 62 19.95 18.61 -16.89
C MET A 62 19.18 17.80 -17.93
N ILE A 63 19.48 16.50 -17.99
CA ILE A 63 18.66 15.49 -18.66
C ILE A 63 17.96 14.68 -17.56
N PRO A 64 16.62 14.76 -17.45
CA PRO A 64 15.89 14.03 -16.42
C PRO A 64 16.00 12.53 -16.66
N GLY A 65 15.96 11.78 -15.56
CA GLY A 65 15.79 10.33 -15.61
C GLY A 65 14.49 9.97 -16.32
N ARG A 66 14.54 8.96 -17.18
CA ARG A 66 13.38 8.47 -17.94
C ARG A 66 12.89 7.18 -17.32
N LEU A 67 11.57 7.07 -17.18
CA LEU A 67 10.90 5.81 -16.85
C LEU A 67 10.88 4.94 -18.11
N TYR A 68 11.33 3.70 -17.98
CA TYR A 68 11.20 2.68 -19.01
C TYR A 68 10.79 1.36 -18.35
N PHE A 69 10.27 0.44 -19.15
CA PHE A 69 9.87 -0.88 -18.69
C PHE A 69 10.79 -1.93 -19.27
N ALA A 70 11.23 -2.88 -18.44
CA ALA A 70 12.01 -4.04 -18.85
C ALA A 70 11.29 -5.32 -18.45
N VAL A 71 11.57 -6.42 -19.14
CA VAL A 71 11.01 -7.73 -18.78
C VAL A 71 11.70 -8.25 -17.52
N GLY A 72 10.95 -8.36 -16.42
CA GLY A 72 11.34 -9.09 -15.22
C GLY A 72 10.61 -10.42 -15.10
N HIS A 73 11.03 -11.24 -14.15
CA HIS A 73 10.41 -12.53 -13.86
C HIS A 73 10.00 -12.60 -12.40
N VAL A 74 8.76 -13.03 -12.17
CA VAL A 74 8.21 -13.34 -10.85
C VAL A 74 7.73 -14.78 -10.81
N PHE A 75 7.62 -15.32 -9.62
CA PHE A 75 7.19 -16.70 -9.36
C PHE A 75 6.03 -16.65 -8.39
N ASP A 76 5.01 -17.46 -8.65
CA ASP A 76 3.88 -17.64 -7.74
C ASP A 76 4.26 -18.54 -6.56
N LEU A 77 3.55 -18.39 -5.44
CA LEU A 77 3.70 -19.22 -4.23
C LEU A 77 3.70 -20.73 -4.55
N SER A 78 2.83 -21.18 -5.46
CA SER A 78 2.73 -22.59 -5.88
C SER A 78 4.05 -23.15 -6.45
N GLN A 79 4.90 -22.28 -6.99
CA GLN A 79 6.22 -22.60 -7.55
C GLN A 79 7.32 -22.67 -6.49
N THR A 80 6.98 -22.48 -5.21
CA THR A 80 7.90 -22.53 -4.07
C THR A 80 7.47 -23.61 -3.06
N HIS A 81 8.25 -23.76 -1.98
CA HIS A 81 7.88 -24.61 -0.85
C HIS A 81 7.05 -23.89 0.23
N ALA A 82 6.71 -22.60 0.04
CA ALA A 82 5.85 -21.87 0.97
C ALA A 82 4.41 -22.40 0.93
N LYS A 83 3.75 -22.39 2.10
CA LYS A 83 2.33 -22.72 2.26
C LYS A 83 1.49 -21.47 2.49
N ALA A 84 0.18 -21.62 2.42
CA ALA A 84 -0.76 -20.52 2.72
C ALA A 84 -0.56 -19.97 4.14
N GLU A 85 -0.23 -20.83 5.09
CA GLU A 85 0.08 -20.48 6.49
C GLU A 85 1.31 -19.56 6.62
N ASP A 86 2.24 -19.60 5.65
CA ASP A 86 3.44 -18.75 5.65
C ASP A 86 3.15 -17.34 5.10
N LEU A 87 2.07 -17.17 4.34
CA LEU A 87 1.74 -15.91 3.66
C LEU A 87 1.65 -14.71 4.60
N PRO A 88 1.04 -14.78 5.80
CA PRO A 88 1.04 -13.66 6.75
C PRO A 88 2.46 -13.18 7.11
N ARG A 89 3.43 -14.10 7.22
CA ARG A 89 4.83 -13.76 7.51
C ARG A 89 5.55 -13.18 6.29
N ILE A 90 5.25 -13.70 5.10
CA ILE A 90 5.93 -13.31 3.85
C ILE A 90 5.38 -11.97 3.32
N PHE A 91 4.06 -11.80 3.40
CA PHE A 91 3.29 -10.65 2.94
C PHE A 91 2.36 -10.15 4.06
N PRO A 92 2.89 -9.42 5.04
CA PRO A 92 2.10 -8.95 6.19
C PRO A 92 0.93 -8.05 5.79
N ASN A 93 1.05 -7.34 4.66
CA ASN A 93 -0.01 -6.47 4.14
C ASN A 93 -0.91 -7.15 3.09
N ARG A 94 -0.97 -8.49 3.04
CA ARG A 94 -1.84 -9.20 2.09
C ARG A 94 -3.31 -8.79 2.24
N TRP A 95 -4.08 -8.93 1.16
CA TRP A 95 -5.53 -8.86 1.24
C TRP A 95 -6.06 -10.02 2.07
N LEU A 96 -7.03 -9.72 2.92
CA LEU A 96 -7.86 -10.74 3.53
C LEU A 96 -8.79 -11.28 2.45
N GLU A 97 -8.89 -12.59 2.36
CA GLU A 97 -9.81 -13.29 1.47
C GLU A 97 -10.79 -14.07 2.34
N GLY A 98 -12.08 -13.98 2.01
CA GLY A 98 -13.13 -14.64 2.78
C GLY A 98 -14.48 -13.97 2.58
N SER A 99 -15.54 -14.74 2.85
CA SER A 99 -16.91 -14.25 3.00
C SER A 99 -17.22 -13.98 4.47
N VAL A 100 -18.26 -13.19 4.72
CA VAL A 100 -18.74 -12.91 6.07
C VAL A 100 -20.20 -13.33 6.18
N THR A 101 -20.54 -14.11 7.22
CA THR A 101 -21.92 -14.50 7.49
C THR A 101 -22.79 -13.26 7.64
N ASP A 102 -23.93 -13.22 6.93
CA ASP A 102 -24.84 -12.08 6.89
C ASP A 102 -24.18 -10.73 6.54
N TYR A 103 -23.15 -10.76 5.67
CA TYR A 103 -22.36 -9.59 5.27
C TYR A 103 -23.22 -8.34 4.96
N GLN A 104 -24.33 -8.49 4.24
CA GLN A 104 -25.21 -7.37 3.87
C GLN A 104 -25.83 -6.68 5.10
N SER A 105 -26.22 -7.45 6.11
CA SER A 105 -26.79 -6.90 7.35
C SER A 105 -25.72 -6.18 8.17
N LEU A 106 -24.53 -6.78 8.27
CA LEU A 106 -23.38 -6.17 8.94
C LEU A 106 -22.94 -4.88 8.25
N TYR A 107 -22.87 -4.89 6.92
CA TYR A 107 -22.48 -3.74 6.12
C TYR A 107 -23.47 -2.58 6.30
N LYS A 108 -24.77 -2.85 6.25
CA LYS A 108 -25.81 -1.85 6.59
C LYS A 108 -25.65 -1.28 7.99
N GLY A 109 -25.25 -2.11 8.96
CA GLY A 109 -24.91 -1.65 10.30
C GLY A 109 -23.74 -0.65 10.30
N MET A 110 -22.68 -0.94 9.55
CA MET A 110 -21.54 -0.02 9.38
C MET A 110 -21.94 1.27 8.66
N GLU A 111 -22.81 1.21 7.64
CA GLU A 111 -23.38 2.38 6.97
C GLU A 111 -24.16 3.27 7.94
N ALA A 112 -25.01 2.68 8.79
CA ALA A 112 -25.76 3.41 9.81
C ALA A 112 -24.83 4.08 10.85
N ILE A 113 -23.73 3.43 11.20
CA ILE A 113 -22.70 4.03 12.08
C ILE A 113 -21.97 5.18 11.38
N ALA A 114 -21.66 5.05 10.09
CA ALA A 114 -21.08 6.11 9.29
C ALA A 114 -21.99 7.34 9.27
N GLU A 115 -23.28 7.15 8.95
CA GLU A 115 -24.30 8.19 8.95
C GLU A 115 -24.42 8.88 10.31
N LYS A 116 -24.53 8.09 11.40
CA LYS A 116 -24.59 8.61 12.77
C LYS A 116 -23.38 9.47 13.14
N ASN A 117 -22.21 9.15 12.58
CA ASN A 117 -20.97 9.90 12.79
C ASN A 117 -20.80 11.08 11.82
N GLY A 118 -21.74 11.30 10.90
CA GLY A 118 -21.64 12.32 9.85
C GLY A 118 -20.52 12.02 8.84
N VAL A 119 -20.21 10.74 8.63
CA VAL A 119 -19.19 10.26 7.70
C VAL A 119 -19.88 9.68 6.47
N LYS A 120 -19.42 10.07 5.28
CA LYS A 120 -19.96 9.54 4.01
C LYS A 120 -19.08 8.41 3.49
N ILE A 121 -19.69 7.29 3.14
CA ILE A 121 -19.00 6.23 2.39
C ILE A 121 -19.17 6.57 0.90
N ILE A 122 -18.05 6.71 0.19
CA ILE A 122 -18.01 7.12 -1.22
C ILE A 122 -17.20 6.14 -2.05
N GLU A 123 -17.34 6.21 -3.37
CA GLU A 123 -16.37 5.60 -4.26
C GLU A 123 -15.00 6.31 -4.14
N PRO A 124 -13.87 5.58 -4.30
CA PRO A 124 -12.55 6.19 -4.25
C PRO A 124 -12.40 7.32 -5.28
N LYS A 125 -11.88 8.47 -4.83
CA LYS A 125 -11.63 9.63 -5.71
C LYS A 125 -10.55 9.36 -6.78
N GLN A 126 -9.74 8.33 -6.55
CA GLN A 126 -8.70 7.84 -7.44
C GLN A 126 -8.47 6.34 -7.19
N GLU A 127 -7.81 5.66 -8.14
CA GLU A 127 -7.37 4.28 -7.95
C GLU A 127 -6.46 4.16 -6.71
N LEU A 128 -6.83 3.25 -5.79
CA LEU A 128 -6.17 3.07 -4.49
C LEU A 128 -4.94 2.14 -4.57
N GLY A 129 -4.79 1.39 -5.66
CA GLY A 129 -3.64 0.52 -5.86
C GLY A 129 -3.56 -0.57 -4.79
N VAL A 130 -2.53 -0.50 -3.93
CA VAL A 130 -2.32 -1.46 -2.83
C VAL A 130 -3.06 -1.10 -1.54
N ALA A 131 -3.59 0.12 -1.43
CA ALA A 131 -4.35 0.54 -0.25
C ALA A 131 -5.73 -0.13 -0.25
N LYS A 132 -6.14 -0.66 0.90
CA LYS A 132 -7.42 -1.39 1.06
C LYS A 132 -8.60 -0.45 1.26
N GLY A 133 -8.34 0.76 1.76
CA GLY A 133 -9.30 1.83 1.97
C GLY A 133 -8.57 3.14 2.22
N VAL A 134 -9.34 4.20 2.43
CA VAL A 134 -8.84 5.53 2.76
C VAL A 134 -9.90 6.34 3.50
N SER A 135 -9.45 7.08 4.51
CA SER A 135 -10.24 8.12 5.20
C SER A 135 -9.78 9.51 4.76
N TYR A 136 -10.72 10.30 4.25
CA TYR A 136 -10.53 11.69 3.86
C TYR A 136 -10.98 12.61 5.01
N THR A 137 -10.10 12.83 5.98
CA THR A 137 -10.38 13.61 7.21
C THR A 137 -11.04 14.96 6.95
N LEU A 138 -10.55 15.71 5.94
CA LEU A 138 -11.03 17.06 5.64
C LEU A 138 -12.49 17.11 5.17
N THR A 139 -12.94 16.07 4.47
CA THR A 139 -14.28 16.01 3.88
C THR A 139 -15.22 15.06 4.64
N LYS A 140 -14.73 14.41 5.71
CA LYS A 140 -15.44 13.38 6.46
C LYS A 140 -16.01 12.29 5.55
N GLU A 141 -15.15 11.80 4.66
CA GLU A 141 -15.49 10.74 3.70
C GLU A 141 -14.56 9.54 3.91
N VAL A 142 -15.06 8.34 3.65
CA VAL A 142 -14.25 7.13 3.59
C VAL A 142 -14.53 6.38 2.30
N ALA A 143 -13.53 5.68 1.77
CA ALA A 143 -13.68 4.86 0.58
C ALA A 143 -12.96 3.52 0.75
N LEU A 144 -13.55 2.46 0.18
CA LEU A 144 -12.97 1.12 0.14
C LEU A 144 -12.40 0.83 -1.23
N ASN A 145 -11.35 0.01 -1.29
CA ASN A 145 -10.84 -0.48 -2.56
C ASN A 145 -11.85 -1.45 -3.18
N PRO A 146 -12.29 -1.23 -4.44
CA PRO A 146 -13.26 -2.10 -5.12
C PRO A 146 -12.81 -3.57 -5.27
N ARG A 147 -11.52 -3.85 -5.09
CA ARG A 147 -10.93 -5.20 -5.17
C ARG A 147 -10.99 -5.97 -3.86
N ASN A 148 -11.51 -5.38 -2.79
CA ASN A 148 -11.62 -6.04 -1.49
C ASN A 148 -12.61 -7.21 -1.53
N SER A 149 -12.28 -8.27 -0.79
CA SER A 149 -13.26 -9.29 -0.39
C SER A 149 -14.24 -8.74 0.65
N GLU A 150 -15.30 -9.49 0.96
CA GLU A 150 -16.23 -9.13 2.05
C GLU A 150 -15.49 -8.99 3.39
N LEU A 151 -14.62 -9.95 3.72
CA LEU A 151 -13.83 -9.93 4.95
C LEU A 151 -12.92 -8.70 5.02
N GLN A 152 -12.24 -8.37 3.91
CA GLN A 152 -11.41 -7.18 3.84
C GLN A 152 -12.23 -5.89 3.96
N ASN A 153 -13.43 -5.84 3.36
CA ASN A 153 -14.31 -4.69 3.45
C ASN A 153 -14.76 -4.42 4.88
N VAL A 154 -15.14 -5.46 5.64
CA VAL A 154 -15.53 -5.29 7.05
C VAL A 154 -14.38 -4.70 7.86
N LYS A 155 -13.21 -5.36 7.84
CA LYS A 155 -12.05 -4.88 8.60
C LYS A 155 -11.69 -3.45 8.23
N THR A 156 -11.55 -3.19 6.93
CA THR A 156 -11.11 -1.89 6.44
C THR A 156 -12.13 -0.81 6.72
N LEU A 157 -13.43 -1.05 6.52
CA LEU A 157 -14.42 -0.01 6.77
C LEU A 157 -14.46 0.36 8.25
N LEU A 158 -14.38 -0.61 9.16
CA LEU A 158 -14.28 -0.33 10.60
C LEU A 158 -13.03 0.50 10.93
N HIS A 159 -11.89 0.19 10.31
CA HIS A 159 -10.64 0.93 10.45
C HIS A 159 -10.79 2.39 9.95
N GLU A 160 -11.30 2.60 8.73
CA GLU A 160 -11.46 3.94 8.17
C GLU A 160 -12.52 4.77 8.92
N LEU A 161 -13.60 4.14 9.41
CA LEU A 161 -14.61 4.78 10.25
C LEU A 161 -14.03 5.16 11.62
N ALA A 162 -13.15 4.34 12.20
CA ALA A 162 -12.43 4.69 13.42
C ALA A 162 -11.53 5.91 13.21
N HIS A 163 -10.80 5.97 12.08
CA HIS A 163 -10.05 7.17 11.70
C HIS A 163 -10.97 8.38 11.57
N ALA A 164 -12.07 8.27 10.83
CA ALA A 164 -13.00 9.37 10.61
C ALA A 164 -13.67 9.85 11.92
N LYS A 165 -13.87 8.95 12.89
CA LYS A 165 -14.47 9.26 14.19
C LYS A 165 -13.50 9.89 15.17
N LEU A 166 -12.27 9.37 15.27
CA LEU A 166 -11.31 9.73 16.30
C LEU A 166 -10.35 10.85 15.88
N HIS A 167 -10.02 10.91 14.59
CA HIS A 167 -8.96 11.77 14.04
C HIS A 167 -9.52 12.82 13.10
N THR A 168 -10.35 13.70 13.66
CA THR A 168 -10.99 14.80 12.94
C THR A 168 -9.99 15.93 12.67
N THR A 169 -10.41 16.95 11.93
CA THR A 169 -9.63 18.18 11.70
C THR A 169 -9.13 18.83 12.99
N GLU A 170 -9.88 18.70 14.08
CA GLU A 170 -9.56 19.27 15.38
C GLU A 170 -8.60 18.40 16.19
N THR A 171 -8.64 17.07 16.03
CA THR A 171 -7.88 16.13 16.87
C THR A 171 -6.69 15.50 16.17
N LEU A 172 -6.56 15.60 14.84
CA LEU A 172 -5.53 14.86 14.08
C LEU A 172 -4.10 15.18 14.52
N MET A 173 -3.87 16.38 15.06
CA MET A 173 -2.58 16.89 15.53
C MET A 173 -2.28 16.50 17.00
N HIS A 174 -3.26 15.95 17.72
CA HIS A 174 -3.06 15.47 19.09
C HIS A 174 -2.33 14.13 19.15
N TYR A 175 -2.28 13.41 18.02
CA TYR A 175 -1.73 12.07 17.93
C TYR A 175 -0.69 11.96 16.81
N THR A 176 0.36 11.21 17.06
CA THR A 176 1.32 10.80 16.03
C THR A 176 0.67 9.84 15.04
N ALA A 177 1.23 9.71 13.83
CA ALA A 177 0.69 8.76 12.85
C ALA A 177 0.60 7.31 13.38
N PRO A 178 1.63 6.75 14.06
CA PRO A 178 1.54 5.40 14.63
C PRO A 178 0.42 5.24 15.68
N GLU A 179 0.19 6.24 16.52
CA GLU A 179 -0.90 6.20 17.50
C GLU A 179 -2.27 6.18 16.83
N LYS A 180 -2.44 6.97 15.75
CA LYS A 180 -3.70 6.99 14.99
C LYS A 180 -4.00 5.63 14.36
N GLU A 181 -3.02 5.05 13.68
CA GLU A 181 -3.15 3.72 13.08
C GLU A 181 -3.40 2.64 14.14
N PHE A 182 -2.70 2.70 15.28
CA PHE A 182 -2.91 1.75 16.37
C PHE A 182 -4.33 1.82 16.92
N GLN A 183 -4.87 3.02 17.16
CA GLN A 183 -6.24 3.20 17.65
C GLN A 183 -7.28 2.72 16.62
N ALA A 184 -7.10 3.03 15.34
CA ALA A 184 -7.99 2.58 14.28
C ALA A 184 -7.98 1.05 14.13
N GLU A 185 -6.79 0.44 14.11
CA GLU A 185 -6.63 -1.01 13.99
C GLU A 185 -7.19 -1.75 15.22
N MET A 186 -6.93 -1.25 16.43
CA MET A 186 -7.48 -1.84 17.66
C MET A 186 -9.00 -1.74 17.72
N THR A 187 -9.57 -0.64 17.24
CA THR A 187 -11.03 -0.48 17.15
C THR A 187 -11.62 -1.48 16.15
N ALA A 188 -11.03 -1.59 14.96
CA ALA A 188 -11.47 -2.57 13.96
C ALA A 188 -11.36 -4.01 14.47
N TYR A 189 -10.26 -4.34 15.15
CA TYR A 189 -10.05 -5.65 15.76
C TYR A 189 -11.09 -5.96 16.84
N ALA A 190 -11.34 -5.02 17.77
CA ALA A 190 -12.26 -5.24 18.87
C ALA A 190 -13.71 -5.44 18.38
N VAL A 191 -14.15 -4.64 17.40
CA VAL A 191 -15.48 -4.78 16.81
C VAL A 191 -15.59 -6.07 16.01
N SER A 192 -14.60 -6.40 15.18
CA SER A 192 -14.59 -7.64 14.40
C SER A 192 -14.60 -8.87 15.30
N SER A 193 -13.78 -8.87 16.35
CA SER A 193 -13.72 -9.94 17.35
C SER A 193 -15.05 -10.13 18.08
N TYR A 194 -15.77 -9.05 18.41
CA TYR A 194 -17.09 -9.13 19.02
C TYR A 194 -18.10 -9.87 18.14
N PHE A 195 -18.03 -9.67 16.81
CA PHE A 195 -18.88 -10.38 15.84
C PHE A 195 -18.30 -11.74 15.40
N GLY A 196 -17.20 -12.21 16.00
CA GLY A 196 -16.56 -13.49 15.65
C GLY A 196 -15.93 -13.49 14.25
N ILE A 197 -15.53 -12.33 13.75
CA ILE A 197 -14.92 -12.16 12.43
C ILE A 197 -13.39 -12.13 12.59
N ASP A 198 -12.71 -13.06 11.94
CA ASP A 198 -11.25 -13.21 11.98
C ASP A 198 -10.57 -12.27 10.96
N THR A 199 -9.92 -11.20 11.46
CA THR A 199 -9.42 -10.06 10.67
C THR A 199 -7.96 -9.73 10.92
#